data_AF-A0AA42ZSR2-F1
#
_entry.id   AF-A0AA42ZSR2-F1
#
_cell.length_a   1.000
_cell.length_b   1.000
_cell.length_c   1.000
_cell.angle_alpha   90.00
_cell.angle_beta   90.00
_cell.angle_gamma   90.00
#
_symmetry.space_group_name_H-M   'P 1'
#
loop_
_entity.id
_entity.type
_entity.pdbx_description
1 polymer ?
#
loop_
_entity_poly.entity_id
_entity_poly.type
_entity_poly.pdbx_seq_one_letter_code
_entity_poly.pdbx_strand_id
1 'polypeptide(L)'
;GQVPAVRNAFTMEGISAEPLLTDAAKFDRLAGTGQFEISVSTQGKSERAMVEALNGKGAVKFVDGAIKGVNLAAMVRNVKSAFVPGGAGDTQKTDFAELSGTFRIENGILRNDDLKLLNPLIRLAGAGTSDLPKRRVDYRVEPKVVGSLKGQGAEDEAKGLMVPVTVKGPWHDLKYRPDLAGLVGGVAKDPAKALEGAKETLKGLTKPPEEGGETAVPDPKKALKKLFGN
;
A
#
# COMPACT_ATOMS: atom_id res chain seq x y z
N GLY A 1 40.72 -6.06 -19.12
CA GLY A 1 40.48 -4.72 -18.56
C GLY A 1 39.94 -4.84 -17.14
N GLN A 2 40.33 -3.92 -16.25
CA GLN A 2 39.89 -3.91 -14.84
C GLN A 2 38.36 -3.80 -14.73
N VAL A 3 37.77 -4.45 -13.72
CA VAL A 3 36.35 -4.33 -13.38
C VAL A 3 36.25 -3.32 -12.22
N PRO A 4 35.59 -2.18 -12.41
CA PRO A 4 35.35 -1.23 -11.33
C PRO A 4 34.62 -1.89 -10.16
N ALA A 5 35.04 -1.57 -8.94
CA ALA A 5 34.41 -2.01 -7.70
C ALA A 5 34.18 -0.81 -6.78
N VAL A 6 33.03 -0.81 -6.10
CA VAL A 6 32.59 0.26 -5.20
C VAL A 6 32.18 -0.35 -3.88
N ARG A 7 32.60 0.24 -2.77
CA ARG A 7 32.14 -0.08 -1.41
C ARG A 7 31.96 1.22 -0.65
N ASN A 8 30.74 1.49 -0.21
CA ASN A 8 30.42 2.75 0.47
C ASN A 8 29.45 2.50 1.63
N ALA A 9 29.56 3.35 2.64
CA ALA A 9 28.57 3.50 3.69
C ALA A 9 28.15 4.97 3.76
N PHE A 10 26.84 5.21 3.83
CA PHE A 10 26.25 6.53 3.85
C PHE A 10 25.26 6.62 5.00
N THR A 11 25.31 7.74 5.72
CA THR A 11 24.26 8.18 6.64
C THR A 11 23.79 9.54 6.17
N MET A 12 22.49 9.68 5.93
CA MET A 12 21.88 10.91 5.46
C MET A 12 20.65 11.19 6.29
N GLU A 13 20.46 12.44 6.70
CA GLU A 13 19.32 12.87 7.50
C GLU A 13 18.73 14.17 6.94
N GLY A 14 17.42 14.36 7.12
CA GLY A 14 16.75 15.59 6.69
C GLY A 14 16.58 15.70 5.17
N ILE A 15 16.66 14.59 4.43
CA ILE A 15 16.62 14.62 2.97
C ILE A 15 15.18 14.59 2.47
N SER A 16 14.82 15.51 1.56
CA SER A 16 13.52 15.44 0.87
C SER A 16 13.46 14.21 -0.04
N ALA A 17 12.59 13.25 0.30
CA ALA A 17 12.52 11.95 -0.37
C ALA A 17 12.12 12.05 -1.85
N GLU A 18 11.08 12.84 -2.15
CA GLU A 18 10.51 12.93 -3.49
C GLU A 18 11.50 13.40 -4.56
N PRO A 19 12.19 14.55 -4.42
CA PRO A 19 13.16 14.98 -5.43
C PRO A 19 14.32 13.99 -5.57
N LEU A 20 14.84 13.47 -4.43
CA LEU A 20 15.91 12.48 -4.45
C LEU A 20 15.53 11.22 -5.25
N LEU A 21 14.36 10.65 -4.98
CA LEU A 21 13.88 9.43 -5.61
C LEU A 21 13.47 9.65 -7.07
N THR A 22 12.98 10.86 -7.40
CA THR A 22 12.67 11.26 -8.78
C THR A 22 13.94 11.31 -9.62
N ASP A 23 15.02 11.89 -9.09
CA ASP A 23 16.28 12.01 -9.82
C ASP A 23 17.02 10.67 -9.91
N ALA A 24 17.11 9.93 -8.81
CA ALA A 24 17.85 8.68 -8.74
C ALA A 24 17.14 7.50 -9.41
N ALA A 25 15.81 7.40 -9.26
CA ALA A 25 15.05 6.20 -9.60
C ALA A 25 13.86 6.45 -10.54
N LYS A 26 13.57 7.71 -10.88
CA LYS A 26 12.33 8.12 -11.57
C LYS A 26 11.09 7.65 -10.81
N PHE A 27 11.14 7.80 -9.49
CA PHE A 27 10.07 7.42 -8.58
C PHE A 27 9.62 8.64 -7.78
N ASP A 28 8.41 9.11 -8.07
CA ASP A 28 7.82 10.37 -7.55
C ASP A 28 6.65 10.12 -6.58
N ARG A 29 6.42 8.86 -6.21
CA ARG A 29 5.26 8.43 -5.41
C ARG A 29 5.46 8.51 -3.91
N LEU A 30 6.66 8.85 -3.43
CA LEU A 30 6.96 8.95 -2.00
C LEU A 30 7.48 10.34 -1.65
N ALA A 31 6.72 11.05 -0.83
CA ALA A 31 7.08 12.32 -0.23
C ALA A 31 7.34 12.17 1.27
N GLY A 32 8.13 13.07 1.84
CA GLY A 32 8.46 13.12 3.26
C GLY A 32 9.94 13.43 3.50
N THR A 33 10.28 13.58 4.77
CA THR A 33 11.67 13.82 5.21
C THR A 33 12.32 12.48 5.55
N GLY A 34 13.37 12.13 4.81
CA GLY A 34 14.06 10.85 4.89
C GLY A 34 15.32 10.87 5.74
N GLN A 35 15.52 9.76 6.43
CA GLN A 35 16.76 9.34 7.08
C GLN A 35 17.16 7.99 6.51
N PHE A 36 18.43 7.86 6.14
CA PHE A 36 18.95 6.71 5.43
C PHE A 36 20.27 6.28 6.05
N GLU A 37 20.38 4.99 6.36
CA GLU A 37 21.64 4.34 6.71
C GLU A 37 21.86 3.20 5.71
N ILE A 38 22.86 3.31 4.86
CA ILE A 38 23.04 2.40 3.73
C ILE A 38 24.51 1.98 3.66
N SER A 39 24.77 0.67 3.64
CA SER A 39 26.09 0.09 3.37
C SER A 39 25.98 -0.85 2.18
N VAL A 40 26.70 -0.54 1.11
CA VAL A 40 26.61 -1.27 -0.16
C VAL A 40 27.99 -1.57 -0.75
N SER A 41 28.03 -2.63 -1.54
CA SER A 41 29.16 -3.05 -2.35
C SER A 41 28.68 -3.52 -3.71
N THR A 42 29.43 -3.21 -4.75
CA THR A 42 29.13 -3.66 -6.10
C THR A 42 30.39 -3.68 -6.96
N GLN A 43 30.33 -4.38 -8.08
CA GLN A 43 31.34 -4.36 -9.12
C GLN A 43 30.66 -4.52 -10.49
N GLY A 44 31.18 -3.86 -11.52
CA GLY A 44 30.58 -3.96 -12.84
C GLY A 44 31.22 -3.02 -13.86
N LYS A 45 31.15 -3.42 -15.13
CA LYS A 45 31.64 -2.60 -16.26
C LYS A 45 30.60 -1.60 -16.78
N SER A 46 29.38 -1.63 -16.25
CA SER A 46 28.28 -0.73 -16.57
C SER A 46 27.42 -0.52 -15.33
N GLU A 47 26.63 0.55 -15.30
CA GLU A 47 25.66 0.81 -14.22
C GLU A 47 24.71 -0.38 -14.02
N ARG A 48 24.20 -0.94 -15.11
CA ARG A 48 23.34 -2.12 -15.07
C ARG A 48 24.04 -3.30 -14.38
N ALA A 49 25.29 -3.60 -14.76
CA ALA A 49 26.05 -4.69 -14.15
C ALA A 49 26.33 -4.44 -12.66
N MET A 50 26.55 -3.17 -12.28
CA MET A 50 26.71 -2.80 -10.88
C MET A 50 25.40 -2.97 -10.10
N VAL A 51 24.25 -2.60 -10.65
CA VAL A 51 22.96 -2.81 -9.97
C VAL A 51 22.65 -4.31 -9.82
N GLU A 52 22.95 -5.11 -10.85
CA GLU A 52 22.81 -6.58 -10.81
C GLU A 52 23.76 -7.25 -9.79
N ALA A 53 24.95 -6.69 -9.57
CA ALA A 53 25.92 -7.19 -8.59
C ALA A 53 25.83 -6.51 -7.21
N LEU A 54 24.82 -5.67 -6.98
CA LEU A 54 24.70 -4.88 -5.76
C LEU A 54 24.42 -5.79 -4.56
N ASN A 55 25.23 -5.66 -3.53
CA ASN A 55 25.08 -6.34 -2.25
C ASN A 55 25.13 -5.31 -1.12
N GLY A 56 24.36 -5.50 -0.05
CA GLY A 56 24.38 -4.55 1.04
C GLY A 56 23.26 -4.72 2.06
N LYS A 57 23.14 -3.71 2.92
CA LYS A 57 22.08 -3.62 3.92
C LYS A 57 21.86 -2.16 4.30
N GLY A 58 20.72 -1.90 4.90
CA GLY A 58 20.45 -0.57 5.43
C GLY A 58 19.13 -0.47 6.17
N ALA A 59 18.85 0.74 6.61
CA ALA A 59 17.61 1.15 7.19
C ALA A 59 17.15 2.47 6.55
N VAL A 60 15.83 2.60 6.42
CA VAL A 60 15.19 3.84 5.99
C VAL A 60 14.12 4.24 6.98
N LYS A 61 13.99 5.54 7.18
CA LYS A 61 12.89 6.14 7.92
C LYS A 61 12.45 7.41 7.19
N PHE A 62 11.16 7.55 6.98
CA PHE A 62 10.53 8.75 6.46
C PHE A 62 9.54 9.25 7.49
N VAL A 63 9.52 10.56 7.72
CA VAL A 63 8.56 11.22 8.59
C VAL A 63 7.80 12.30 7.84
N ASP A 64 6.60 12.62 8.33
CA ASP A 64 5.73 13.69 7.80
C ASP A 64 5.57 13.62 6.29
N GLY A 65 5.15 12.45 5.80
CA GLY A 65 5.18 12.11 4.39
C GLY A 65 3.86 11.64 3.82
N ALA A 66 3.87 11.36 2.52
CA ALA A 66 2.71 10.85 1.81
C ALA A 66 3.11 9.86 0.71
N ILE A 67 2.29 8.82 0.53
CA ILE A 67 2.35 7.92 -0.62
C ILE A 67 1.31 8.38 -1.64
N LYS A 68 1.75 8.71 -2.87
CA LYS A 68 0.87 9.11 -3.97
C LYS A 68 0.37 7.90 -4.77
N GLY A 69 -0.83 8.02 -5.32
CA GLY A 69 -1.53 6.97 -6.06
C GLY A 69 -2.24 5.92 -5.19
N VAL A 70 -2.27 6.08 -3.86
CA VAL A 70 -2.89 5.11 -2.93
C VAL A 70 -3.64 5.84 -1.84
N ASN A 71 -4.90 5.47 -1.57
CA ASN A 71 -5.67 5.96 -0.42
C ASN A 71 -6.04 4.80 0.52
N LEU A 72 -5.14 4.49 1.46
CA LEU A 72 -5.32 3.38 2.40
C LEU A 72 -6.59 3.56 3.26
N ALA A 73 -6.94 4.81 3.61
CA ALA A 73 -8.15 5.07 4.39
C ALA A 73 -9.44 4.75 3.61
N ALA A 74 -9.45 5.01 2.29
CA ALA A 74 -10.54 4.59 1.41
C ALA A 74 -10.58 3.06 1.26
N MET A 75 -9.41 2.41 1.13
CA MET A 75 -9.30 0.94 1.10
C MET A 75 -9.88 0.28 2.36
N VAL A 76 -9.68 0.91 3.51
CA VAL A 76 -10.21 0.44 4.78
C VAL A 76 -11.72 0.67 4.92
N ARG A 77 -12.23 1.85 4.53
CA ARG A 77 -13.66 2.18 4.66
C ARG A 77 -14.54 1.45 3.66
N ASN A 78 -14.05 1.22 2.45
CA ASN A 78 -14.81 0.57 1.40
C ASN A 78 -13.90 -0.31 0.55
N VAL A 79 -13.68 -1.54 1.04
CA VAL A 79 -12.91 -2.57 0.33
C VAL A 79 -13.44 -2.76 -1.09
N LYS A 80 -14.76 -2.67 -1.32
CA LYS A 80 -15.35 -2.86 -2.66
C LYS A 80 -14.90 -1.76 -3.62
N SER A 81 -15.02 -0.48 -3.27
CA SER A 81 -14.65 0.63 -4.17
C SER A 81 -13.15 0.79 -4.38
N ALA A 82 -12.34 0.36 -3.41
CA ALA A 82 -10.89 0.54 -3.46
C ALA A 82 -10.17 -0.38 -4.46
N PHE A 83 -10.77 -1.52 -4.80
CA PHE A 83 -10.17 -2.51 -5.69
C PHE A 83 -10.91 -2.65 -7.04
N VAL A 84 -11.88 -1.77 -7.31
CA VAL A 84 -12.50 -1.62 -8.64
C VAL A 84 -11.54 -0.86 -9.56
N PRO A 85 -11.37 -1.26 -10.84
CA PRO A 85 -10.56 -0.52 -11.80
C PRO A 85 -10.99 0.95 -11.89
N GLY A 86 -10.06 1.89 -11.65
CA GLY A 86 -10.32 3.33 -11.61
C GLY A 86 -10.47 3.95 -10.21
N GLY A 87 -10.52 3.15 -9.14
CA GLY A 87 -10.57 3.65 -7.75
C GLY A 87 -9.23 4.19 -7.21
N ALA A 88 -8.12 3.79 -7.82
CA ALA A 88 -6.79 4.35 -7.59
C ALA A 88 -6.44 5.30 -8.74
N GLY A 89 -6.70 6.60 -8.54
CA GLY A 89 -6.28 7.66 -9.47
C GLY A 89 -5.02 8.38 -8.96
N ASP A 90 -4.35 9.11 -9.83
CA ASP A 90 -3.15 9.92 -9.52
C ASP A 90 -3.40 10.99 -8.43
N THR A 91 -4.67 11.32 -8.15
CA THR A 91 -5.09 12.25 -7.10
C THR A 91 -5.20 11.61 -5.71
N GLN A 92 -5.11 10.28 -5.61
CA GLN A 92 -5.19 9.58 -4.34
C GLN A 92 -3.86 9.67 -3.60
N LYS A 93 -3.89 9.94 -2.29
CA LYS A 93 -2.71 9.89 -1.45
C LYS A 93 -3.02 9.34 -0.07
N THR A 94 -1.99 8.80 0.58
CA THR A 94 -2.03 8.36 1.97
C THR A 94 -0.95 9.08 2.74
N ASP A 95 -1.36 9.97 3.62
CA ASP A 95 -0.44 10.65 4.53
C ASP A 95 -0.01 9.67 5.65
N PHE A 96 1.22 9.81 6.13
CA PHE A 96 1.77 9.02 7.24
C PHE A 96 2.65 9.89 8.14
N ALA A 97 2.65 9.56 9.43
CA ALA A 97 3.58 10.14 10.40
C ALA A 97 4.96 9.48 10.29
N GLU A 98 4.99 8.17 10.03
CA GLU A 98 6.23 7.42 9.83
C GLU A 98 6.07 6.31 8.79
N LEU A 99 7.07 6.14 7.93
CA LEU A 99 7.30 4.95 7.12
C LEU A 99 8.74 4.48 7.37
N SER A 100 8.94 3.26 7.84
CA SER A 100 10.26 2.76 8.21
C SER A 100 10.45 1.28 7.88
N GLY A 101 11.71 0.85 7.79
CA GLY A 101 12.07 -0.55 7.58
C GLY A 101 13.56 -0.76 7.38
N THR A 102 14.01 -1.99 7.60
CA THR A 102 15.35 -2.45 7.27
C THR A 102 15.35 -3.27 5.99
N PHE A 103 16.49 -3.30 5.30
CA PHE A 103 16.62 -4.09 4.09
C PHE A 103 17.99 -4.75 3.97
N ARG A 104 18.04 -5.85 3.23
CA ARG A 104 19.25 -6.47 2.71
C ARG A 104 19.17 -6.52 1.19
N ILE A 105 20.30 -6.36 0.52
CA ILE A 105 20.41 -6.48 -0.92
C ILE A 105 21.36 -7.63 -1.21
N GLU A 106 20.91 -8.58 -2.02
CA GLU A 106 21.73 -9.67 -2.53
C GLU A 106 21.56 -9.73 -4.05
N ASN A 107 22.67 -9.54 -4.78
CA ASN A 107 22.69 -9.55 -6.25
C ASN A 107 21.56 -8.71 -6.88
N GLY A 108 21.43 -7.47 -6.44
CA GLY A 108 20.43 -6.53 -6.94
C GLY A 108 18.99 -6.80 -6.50
N ILE A 109 18.74 -7.82 -5.67
CA ILE A 109 17.43 -8.08 -5.07
C ILE A 109 17.41 -7.52 -3.66
N LEU A 110 16.63 -6.46 -3.46
CA LEU A 110 16.36 -5.90 -2.14
C LEU A 110 15.26 -6.71 -1.46
N ARG A 111 15.49 -7.15 -0.23
CA ARG A 111 14.52 -7.79 0.65
C ARG A 111 14.31 -6.96 1.91
N ASN A 112 13.06 -6.79 2.30
CA ASN A 112 12.66 -6.12 3.53
C ASN A 112 11.51 -6.90 4.17
N ASP A 113 11.62 -7.13 5.47
CA ASP A 113 10.73 -8.05 6.22
C ASP A 113 9.97 -7.34 7.34
N ASP A 114 10.24 -6.06 7.55
CA ASP A 114 9.79 -5.27 8.69
C ASP A 114 9.30 -3.88 8.28
N LEU A 115 8.77 -3.73 7.05
CA LEU A 115 8.14 -2.49 6.61
C LEU A 115 7.05 -2.10 7.60
N LYS A 116 7.06 -0.84 8.01
CA LYS A 116 6.12 -0.29 8.96
C LYS A 116 5.64 1.06 8.49
N LEU A 117 4.34 1.27 8.48
CA LEU A 117 3.73 2.57 8.26
C LEU A 117 2.80 2.93 9.40
N LEU A 118 2.94 4.15 9.88
CA LEU A 118 2.18 4.73 10.98
C LEU A 118 1.36 5.92 10.47
N ASN A 119 0.05 5.77 10.51
CA ASN A 119 -0.94 6.83 10.27
C ASN A 119 -1.83 6.95 11.53
N PRO A 120 -2.46 8.12 11.82
CA PRO A 120 -3.38 8.29 12.95
C PRO A 120 -4.49 7.22 13.08
N LEU A 121 -4.96 6.66 11.96
CA LEU A 121 -6.06 5.70 11.91
C LEU A 121 -5.61 4.27 11.63
N ILE A 122 -4.44 4.10 10.98
CA ILE A 122 -3.98 2.82 10.45
C ILE A 122 -2.52 2.58 10.84
N ARG A 123 -2.24 1.34 11.22
CA ARG A 123 -0.91 0.76 11.33
C ARG A 123 -0.77 -0.26 10.22
N LEU A 124 0.32 -0.25 9.48
CA LEU A 124 0.56 -1.21 8.42
C LEU A 124 1.91 -1.86 8.67
N ALA A 125 1.93 -3.19 8.58
CA ALA A 125 3.15 -3.98 8.50
C ALA A 125 3.28 -4.52 7.07
N GLY A 126 4.50 -4.75 6.60
CA GLY A 126 4.72 -5.31 5.28
C GLY A 126 6.04 -6.02 5.16
N ALA A 127 6.11 -6.93 4.18
CA ALA A 127 7.31 -7.64 3.82
C ALA A 127 7.29 -7.92 2.32
N GLY A 128 8.47 -7.98 1.70
CA GLY A 128 8.57 -8.23 0.27
C GLY A 128 9.96 -8.03 -0.29
N THR A 129 9.99 -7.93 -1.61
CA THR A 129 11.21 -7.76 -2.39
C THR A 129 11.06 -6.69 -3.47
N SER A 130 12.20 -6.11 -3.86
CA SER A 130 12.32 -5.24 -5.02
C SER A 130 13.50 -5.72 -5.86
N ASP A 131 13.23 -6.12 -7.10
CA ASP A 131 14.23 -6.42 -8.12
C ASP A 131 14.70 -5.07 -8.70
N LEU A 132 15.88 -4.61 -8.26
CA LEU A 132 16.42 -3.30 -8.64
C LEU A 132 16.77 -3.23 -10.13
N PRO A 133 17.42 -4.25 -10.74
CA PRO A 133 17.69 -4.25 -12.18
C PRO A 133 16.42 -4.17 -13.03
N LYS A 134 15.36 -4.89 -12.66
CA LYS A 134 14.08 -4.89 -13.40
C LYS A 134 13.13 -3.79 -12.95
N ARG A 135 13.46 -3.08 -11.87
CA ARG A 135 12.61 -2.05 -11.23
C ARG A 135 11.22 -2.58 -10.92
N ARG A 136 11.13 -3.76 -10.30
CA ARG A 136 9.87 -4.44 -9.98
C ARG A 136 9.75 -4.72 -8.51
N VAL A 137 8.54 -4.57 -7.98
CA VAL A 137 8.21 -4.85 -6.59
C VAL A 137 7.33 -6.11 -6.51
N ASP A 138 7.52 -6.89 -5.46
CA ASP A 138 6.58 -7.90 -4.98
C ASP A 138 6.50 -7.82 -3.45
N TYR A 139 5.44 -7.21 -2.96
CA TYR A 139 5.21 -6.94 -1.54
C TYR A 139 3.84 -7.44 -1.09
N ARG A 140 3.78 -7.79 0.19
CA ARG A 140 2.54 -8.04 0.92
C ARG A 140 2.47 -7.08 2.09
N VAL A 141 1.34 -6.39 2.22
CA VAL A 141 1.10 -5.43 3.30
C VAL A 141 -0.17 -5.82 4.06
N GLU A 142 -0.12 -5.64 5.37
CA GLU A 142 -1.14 -6.02 6.33
C GLU A 142 -1.54 -4.79 7.16
N PRO A 143 -2.66 -4.14 6.81
CA PRO A 143 -3.18 -3.03 7.60
C PRO A 143 -3.86 -3.53 8.88
N LYS A 144 -3.82 -2.70 9.93
CA LYS A 144 -4.47 -2.87 11.23
C LYS A 144 -5.01 -1.51 11.67
N VAL A 145 -6.26 -1.44 12.08
CA VAL A 145 -6.84 -0.20 12.64
C VAL A 145 -6.39 -0.02 14.07
N VAL A 146 -6.08 1.22 14.45
CA VAL A 146 -5.84 1.59 15.84
C VAL A 146 -7.14 2.03 16.50
N GLY A 147 -7.63 1.24 17.47
CA GLY A 147 -8.79 1.57 18.30
C GLY A 147 -10.16 1.28 17.66
N SER A 148 -11.18 1.08 18.51
CA SER A 148 -12.58 1.09 18.08
C SER A 148 -12.99 2.51 17.73
N LEU A 149 -13.76 2.71 16.64
CA LEU A 149 -14.50 3.96 16.36
C LEU A 149 -15.63 4.20 17.39
N LYS A 150 -15.36 4.04 18.70
CA LYS A 150 -16.30 4.35 19.77
C LYS A 150 -16.30 5.86 19.96
N GLY A 151 -17.26 6.54 19.31
CA GLY A 151 -17.40 7.98 19.50
C GLY A 151 -18.40 8.73 18.63
N GLN A 152 -19.22 8.08 17.81
CA GLN A 152 -20.30 8.75 17.07
C GLN A 152 -21.37 7.73 16.64
N GLY A 153 -22.31 7.43 17.54
CA GLY A 153 -23.68 6.99 17.24
C GLY A 153 -23.94 5.75 16.36
N ALA A 154 -22.93 5.04 15.86
CA ALA A 154 -23.10 3.83 15.07
C ALA A 154 -22.79 2.61 15.94
N GLU A 155 -23.81 1.79 16.13
CA GLU A 155 -23.69 0.45 16.71
C GLU A 155 -22.63 -0.36 15.93
N ASP A 156 -21.59 -0.80 16.64
CA ASP A 156 -20.77 -2.00 16.39
C ASP A 156 -20.23 -2.38 14.98
N GLU A 157 -20.23 -1.53 13.95
CA GLU A 157 -19.92 -1.97 12.57
C GLU A 157 -18.52 -1.64 12.01
N ALA A 158 -17.57 -1.23 12.83
CA ALA A 158 -16.18 -1.02 12.37
C ALA A 158 -15.13 -1.74 13.22
N LYS A 159 -15.36 -3.01 13.55
CA LYS A 159 -14.25 -3.97 13.67
C LYS A 159 -13.78 -4.36 12.26
N GLY A 160 -13.43 -3.37 11.44
CA GLY A 160 -13.23 -3.53 10.01
C GLY A 160 -12.24 -4.66 9.75
N LEU A 161 -12.67 -5.68 9.00
CA LEU A 161 -11.80 -6.72 8.51
C LEU A 161 -10.80 -6.06 7.56
N MET A 162 -9.58 -5.82 8.04
CA MET A 162 -8.52 -5.27 7.22
C MET A 162 -8.07 -6.35 6.24
N VAL A 163 -8.15 -6.04 4.95
CA VAL A 163 -7.76 -6.97 3.90
C VAL A 163 -6.27 -6.80 3.62
N PRO A 164 -5.44 -7.86 3.79
CA PRO A 164 -4.07 -7.83 3.32
C PRO A 164 -4.04 -7.55 1.82
N VAL A 165 -3.02 -6.80 1.37
CA VAL A 165 -2.90 -6.37 -0.02
C VAL A 165 -1.56 -6.84 -0.56
N THR A 166 -1.58 -7.37 -1.78
CA THR A 166 -0.37 -7.59 -2.56
C THR A 166 -0.11 -6.39 -3.46
N VAL A 167 1.14 -5.93 -3.48
CA VAL A 167 1.63 -4.84 -4.32
C VAL A 167 2.67 -5.40 -5.25
N LYS A 168 2.35 -5.48 -6.54
CA LYS A 168 3.24 -6.09 -7.54
C LYS A 168 3.32 -5.26 -8.81
N GLY A 169 4.48 -5.30 -9.46
CA GLY A 169 4.66 -4.71 -10.79
C GLY A 169 5.87 -3.79 -10.90
N PRO A 170 6.07 -3.13 -12.05
CA PRO A 170 7.09 -2.12 -12.23
C PRO A 170 6.89 -0.92 -11.29
N TRP A 171 7.96 -0.23 -10.89
CA TRP A 171 7.89 0.94 -9.99
C TRP A 171 6.94 2.04 -10.49
N HIS A 172 6.81 2.20 -11.81
CA HIS A 172 5.94 3.19 -12.45
C HIS A 172 4.49 2.70 -12.66
N ASP A 173 4.22 1.40 -12.53
CA ASP A 173 2.89 0.81 -12.74
C ASP A 173 2.60 -0.30 -11.71
N LEU A 174 2.61 0.08 -10.43
CA LEU A 174 2.27 -0.83 -9.34
C LEU A 174 0.78 -1.19 -9.38
N LYS A 175 0.50 -2.49 -9.25
CA LYS A 175 -0.86 -3.02 -9.10
C LYS A 175 -1.08 -3.46 -7.66
N TYR A 176 -2.25 -3.09 -7.13
CA TYR A 176 -2.69 -3.40 -5.77
C TYR A 176 -3.83 -4.40 -5.85
N ARG A 177 -3.72 -5.54 -5.17
CA ARG A 177 -4.76 -6.58 -5.18
C ARG A 177 -5.03 -7.11 -3.79
N PRO A 178 -6.31 -7.37 -3.42
CA PRO A 178 -6.65 -8.08 -2.20
C PRO A 178 -5.97 -9.45 -2.14
N ASP A 179 -5.39 -9.77 -0.99
CA ASP A 179 -4.91 -11.12 -0.67
C ASP A 179 -5.98 -11.87 0.13
N LEU A 180 -6.92 -12.43 -0.62
CA LEU A 180 -8.05 -13.17 -0.07
C LEU A 180 -7.63 -14.53 0.51
N ALA A 181 -6.53 -15.12 0.02
CA ALA A 181 -5.97 -16.34 0.57
C ALA A 181 -5.40 -16.08 1.98
N GLY A 182 -4.71 -14.96 2.16
CA GLY A 182 -4.21 -14.50 3.45
C GLY A 182 -5.30 -14.19 4.48
N LEU A 183 -6.48 -13.71 4.05
CA LEU A 183 -7.64 -13.53 4.93
C LEU A 183 -8.11 -14.85 5.54
N VAL A 184 -8.15 -15.93 4.75
CA VAL A 184 -8.62 -17.23 5.21
C VAL A 184 -7.58 -17.90 6.12
N GLY A 185 -6.29 -17.78 5.79
CA GLY A 185 -5.20 -18.35 6.59
C GLY A 185 -4.94 -17.64 7.93
N GLY A 186 -5.19 -16.32 8.02
CA GLY A 186 -4.95 -15.52 9.23
C GLY A 186 -6.02 -15.70 10.33
N VAL A 187 -7.21 -16.20 9.98
CA VAL A 187 -8.33 -16.41 10.91
C VAL A 187 -8.37 -17.88 11.34
N ALA A 188 -7.29 -18.35 11.97
CA ALA A 188 -7.18 -19.71 12.48
C ALA A 188 -8.16 -20.03 13.64
N LYS A 189 -8.88 -19.04 14.18
CA LYS A 189 -9.81 -19.22 15.30
C LYS A 189 -11.25 -19.50 14.89
N ASP A 190 -11.69 -19.12 13.69
CA ASP A 190 -13.10 -19.26 13.28
C ASP A 190 -13.23 -19.20 11.73
N PRO A 191 -12.79 -20.24 11.02
CA PRO A 191 -12.68 -20.24 9.54
C PRO A 191 -14.02 -20.04 8.83
N ALA A 192 -15.15 -20.39 9.48
CA ALA A 192 -16.48 -20.14 8.94
C ALA A 192 -16.82 -18.65 8.83
N LYS A 193 -16.55 -17.84 9.88
CA LYS A 193 -16.78 -16.38 9.84
C LYS A 193 -15.82 -15.66 8.89
N ALA A 194 -14.58 -16.13 8.80
CA ALA A 194 -13.60 -15.62 7.85
C ALA A 194 -14.05 -15.85 6.41
N LEU A 195 -14.56 -17.05 6.12
CA LEU A 195 -15.05 -17.42 4.82
C LEU A 195 -16.32 -16.64 4.47
N GLU A 196 -17.24 -16.42 5.41
CA GLU A 196 -18.43 -15.58 5.19
C GLU A 196 -18.06 -14.10 4.96
N GLY A 197 -17.14 -13.53 5.76
CA GLY A 197 -16.63 -12.18 5.55
C GLY A 197 -15.89 -12.04 4.21
N ALA A 198 -15.07 -13.02 3.83
CA ALA A 198 -14.40 -13.06 2.53
C ALA A 198 -15.40 -13.22 1.38
N LYS A 199 -16.44 -14.05 1.52
CA LYS A 199 -17.53 -14.19 0.54
C LYS A 199 -18.33 -12.91 0.37
N GLU A 200 -18.68 -12.20 1.44
CA GLU A 200 -19.37 -10.90 1.36
C GLU A 200 -18.50 -9.83 0.70
N THR A 201 -17.20 -9.85 0.98
CA THR A 201 -16.22 -8.97 0.31
C THR A 201 -16.12 -9.30 -1.18
N LEU A 202 -16.02 -10.60 -1.53
CA LEU A 202 -15.96 -11.11 -2.90
C LEU A 202 -17.22 -10.79 -3.71
N LYS A 203 -18.42 -11.06 -3.18
CA LYS A 203 -19.71 -10.68 -3.80
C LYS A 203 -19.77 -9.19 -4.10
N GLY A 204 -19.11 -8.39 -3.25
CA GLY A 204 -18.96 -6.96 -3.43
C GLY A 204 -18.02 -6.53 -4.54
N LEU A 205 -16.96 -7.29 -4.78
CA LEU A 205 -15.97 -7.03 -5.82
C LEU A 205 -16.39 -7.57 -7.19
N THR A 206 -17.31 -8.53 -7.23
CA THR A 206 -17.83 -9.12 -8.49
C THR A 206 -19.11 -8.45 -9.00
N LYS A 207 -19.71 -7.51 -8.25
CA LYS A 207 -20.75 -6.65 -8.80
C LYS A 207 -20.07 -5.58 -9.66
N PRO A 208 -20.43 -5.44 -10.95
CA PRO A 208 -19.96 -4.31 -11.76
C PRO A 208 -20.27 -2.98 -11.06
N PRO A 209 -19.47 -1.92 -11.26
CA PRO A 209 -19.94 -0.58 -10.94
C PRO A 209 -21.27 -0.38 -11.67
N GLU A 210 -22.32 0.00 -10.95
CA GLU A 210 -23.51 0.54 -11.60
C GLU A 210 -23.04 1.79 -12.35
N GLU A 211 -22.84 1.67 -13.66
CA GLU A 211 -22.65 2.80 -14.55
C GLU A 211 -23.87 3.72 -14.42
N GLY A 212 -23.59 5.02 -14.29
CA GLY A 212 -24.50 5.98 -13.71
C GLY A 212 -25.82 6.14 -14.47
N GLY A 213 -26.86 6.37 -13.67
CA GLY A 213 -28.12 6.96 -14.10
C GLY A 213 -28.66 7.78 -12.94
N GLU A 214 -28.82 9.08 -13.19
CA GLU A 214 -29.42 10.13 -12.36
C GLU A 214 -29.97 9.73 -10.99
N THR A 215 -29.56 10.49 -9.97
CA THR A 215 -30.33 10.67 -8.73
C THR A 215 -31.73 11.18 -9.05
N ALA A 216 -32.64 10.28 -9.41
CA ALA A 216 -34.05 10.48 -9.19
C ALA A 216 -34.28 10.27 -7.69
N VAL A 217 -34.14 11.37 -6.94
CA VAL A 217 -34.81 11.51 -5.65
C VAL A 217 -36.26 11.03 -5.88
N PRO A 218 -36.77 10.01 -5.17
CA PRO A 218 -38.17 9.67 -5.30
C PRO A 218 -38.95 10.92 -4.90
N ASP A 219 -39.70 11.50 -5.85
CA ASP A 219 -40.55 12.65 -5.62
C ASP A 219 -41.38 12.39 -4.36
N PRO A 220 -41.16 13.15 -3.26
CA PRO A 220 -41.85 12.91 -1.98
C PRO A 220 -43.38 12.92 -2.13
N LYS A 221 -43.90 13.55 -3.19
CA LYS A 221 -45.34 13.60 -3.49
C LYS A 221 -45.91 12.24 -3.93
N LYS A 222 -45.12 11.33 -4.52
CA LYS A 222 -45.59 9.97 -4.89
C LYS A 222 -45.65 9.02 -3.70
N ALA A 223 -44.81 9.22 -2.68
CA ALA A 223 -44.82 8.40 -1.46
C ALA A 223 -46.00 8.75 -0.52
N LEU A 224 -46.36 10.04 -0.42
CA LEU A 224 -47.50 10.47 0.42
C LEU A 224 -48.87 10.04 -0.15
N LYS A 225 -49.02 9.96 -1.49
CA LYS A 225 -50.30 9.57 -2.10
C LYS A 225 -50.66 8.10 -1.87
N LYS A 226 -49.67 7.24 -1.57
CA LYS A 226 -49.87 5.82 -1.24
C LYS A 226 -50.16 5.54 0.24
N LEU A 227 -49.94 6.54 1.11
CA LEU A 227 -50.13 6.43 2.57
C LEU A 227 -51.45 7.05 3.06
N PHE A 228 -52.14 7.87 2.25
CA PHE A 228 -53.32 8.62 2.71
C PHE A 228 -54.50 8.72 1.71
N GLY A 229 -54.71 7.79 0.78
CA GLY A 229 -55.94 7.88 -0.03
C GLY A 229 -56.25 6.70 -0.95
N ASN A 230 -57.51 6.26 -0.87
CA ASN A 230 -58.25 5.33 -1.74
C ASN A 230 -58.09 5.59 -3.24
#